data_AF-A0A2T4VD66-F1
#
_entry.id   AF-A0A2T4VD66-F1
#
_cell.length_a   1.000
_cell.length_b   1.000
_cell.length_c   1.000
_cell.angle_alpha   90.00
_cell.angle_beta   90.00
_cell.angle_gamma   90.00
#
_symmetry.space_group_name_H-M   'P 1'
#
loop_
_entity.id
_entity.type
_entity.pdbx_description
1 polymer ?
#
loop_
_entity_poly.entity_id
_entity_poly.type
_entity_poly.pdbx_seq_one_letter_code
_entity_poly.pdbx_strand_id
1 'polypeptide(L)'
;MTKRRALWLVPLLLTVHNAEEALFIHRVLPLPAEHLPAPLRGQVPAVTLPQFLIALGVATVLPYVVALACGREWERRRWVFLLVALQATMALNVLSHVGSAVMLGGYSPGLVTALAINLPFSVYLLRRAIREQWVASGWSLLAAAVVIHGPVLLGVMALAGLVSRIGS
;
A
#
# COMPACT_ATOMS: atom_id res chain seq x y z
N MET A 1 -18.66 -13.04 -8.69
CA MET A 1 -18.29 -11.62 -8.93
C MET A 1 -17.57 -11.47 -10.27
N THR A 2 -17.88 -10.45 -11.07
CA THR A 2 -17.17 -10.21 -12.35
C THR A 2 -15.74 -9.71 -12.14
N LYS A 3 -14.84 -9.90 -13.13
CA LYS A 3 -13.45 -9.40 -13.09
C LYS A 3 -13.39 -7.91 -12.80
N ARG A 4 -14.18 -7.11 -13.53
CA ARG A 4 -14.28 -5.65 -13.33
C ARG A 4 -14.68 -5.28 -11.90
N ARG A 5 -15.71 -5.92 -11.33
CA ARG A 5 -16.12 -5.66 -9.93
C ARG A 5 -15.00 -6.03 -8.95
N ALA A 6 -14.31 -7.15 -9.18
CA ALA A 6 -13.17 -7.55 -8.36
C ALA A 6 -12.05 -6.50 -8.39
N LEU A 7 -11.70 -5.99 -9.58
CA LEU A 7 -10.63 -5.00 -9.72
C LEU A 7 -10.99 -3.63 -9.11
N TRP A 8 -12.25 -3.23 -9.13
CA TRP A 8 -12.72 -2.01 -8.44
C TRP A 8 -12.65 -2.10 -6.92
N LEU A 9 -12.67 -3.29 -6.34
CA LEU A 9 -12.49 -3.44 -4.91
C LEU A 9 -11.06 -3.09 -4.46
N VAL A 10 -10.06 -3.14 -5.34
CA VAL A 10 -8.67 -2.78 -5.00
C VAL A 10 -8.58 -1.33 -4.46
N PRO A 11 -8.94 -0.28 -5.22
CA PRO A 11 -8.90 1.09 -4.70
C PRO A 11 -9.87 1.33 -3.54
N LEU A 12 -11.05 0.68 -3.53
CA LEU A 12 -12.04 0.86 -2.47
C LEU A 12 -11.54 0.33 -1.12
N LEU A 13 -11.02 -0.90 -1.08
CA LEU A 13 -10.54 -1.52 0.15
C LEU A 13 -9.23 -0.89 0.62
N LEU A 14 -8.37 -0.46 -0.31
CA LEU A 14 -7.21 0.37 0.02
C LEU A 14 -7.63 1.68 0.67
N THR A 15 -8.71 2.32 0.21
CA THR A 15 -9.21 3.56 0.84
C THR A 15 -9.66 3.33 2.27
N VAL A 16 -10.36 2.22 2.53
CA VAL A 16 -10.77 1.84 3.90
C VAL A 16 -9.55 1.65 4.80
N HIS A 17 -8.50 1.01 4.28
CA HIS A 17 -7.25 0.83 5.01
C HIS A 17 -6.53 2.14 5.29
N ASN A 18 -6.35 2.96 4.27
CA ASN A 18 -5.69 4.27 4.40
C ASN A 18 -6.51 5.21 5.32
N ALA A 19 -7.84 5.07 5.36
CA ALA A 19 -8.67 5.80 6.31
C ALA A 19 -8.38 5.38 7.76
N GLU A 20 -8.23 4.09 8.06
CA GLU A 20 -7.78 3.62 9.38
C GLU A 20 -6.41 4.23 9.73
N GLU A 21 -5.45 4.17 8.81
CA GLU A 21 -4.13 4.75 9.02
C GLU A 21 -4.22 6.25 9.32
N ALA A 22 -4.92 7.03 8.49
CA ALA A 22 -5.09 8.46 8.68
C ALA A 22 -5.70 8.82 10.05
N LEU A 23 -6.66 8.03 10.52
CA LEU A 23 -7.34 8.25 11.79
C LEU A 23 -6.42 7.96 12.99
N PHE A 24 -5.53 6.99 12.91
CA PHE A 24 -4.76 6.51 14.07
C PHE A 24 -3.25 6.77 14.02
N ILE A 25 -2.71 7.28 12.90
CA ILE A 25 -1.27 7.51 12.73
C ILE A 25 -0.68 8.49 13.77
N HIS A 26 -1.48 9.43 14.28
CA HIS A 26 -1.08 10.38 15.32
C HIS A 26 -0.65 9.70 16.64
N ARG A 27 -0.99 8.42 16.85
CA ARG A 27 -0.59 7.65 18.04
C ARG A 27 0.82 7.05 17.92
N VAL A 28 1.37 7.04 16.72
CA VAL A 28 2.66 6.40 16.41
C VAL A 28 3.69 7.42 15.92
N LEU A 29 3.25 8.44 15.17
CA LEU A 29 4.14 9.48 14.69
C LEU A 29 4.31 10.63 15.69
N PRO A 30 5.53 11.19 15.81
CA PRO A 30 6.74 10.83 15.07
C PRO A 30 7.35 9.50 15.58
N LEU A 31 7.71 8.60 14.65
CA LEU A 31 8.28 7.30 15.00
C LEU A 31 9.70 7.51 15.58
N PRO A 32 9.98 7.13 16.83
CA PRO A 32 11.31 7.30 17.40
C PRO A 32 12.34 6.44 16.65
N ALA A 33 13.54 6.97 16.42
CA ALA A 33 14.59 6.27 15.66
C ALA A 33 15.02 4.92 16.25
N GLU A 34 14.79 4.70 17.55
CA GLU A 34 15.06 3.44 18.24
C GLU A 34 14.23 2.25 17.70
N HIS A 35 13.03 2.55 17.16
CA HIS A 35 12.14 1.58 16.53
C HIS A 35 12.54 1.26 15.07
N LEU A 36 13.55 1.95 14.52
CA LEU A 36 14.12 1.60 13.22
C LEU A 36 15.19 0.51 13.38
N PRO A 37 15.31 -0.43 12.41
CA PRO A 37 16.43 -1.36 12.33
C PRO A 37 17.77 -0.60 12.42
N ALA A 38 18.73 -1.16 13.16
CA ALA A 38 20.05 -0.56 13.36
C ALA A 38 20.71 0.07 12.11
N PRO A 39 20.72 -0.57 10.91
CA PRO A 39 21.32 0.04 9.73
C PRO A 39 20.55 1.26 9.20
N LEU A 40 19.28 1.43 9.53
CA LEU A 40 18.44 2.55 9.09
C LEU A 40 18.40 3.70 10.10
N ARG A 41 18.89 3.49 11.33
CA ARG A 41 18.98 4.52 12.37
C ARG A 41 19.89 5.65 11.89
N GLY A 42 19.35 6.87 11.82
CA GLY A 42 20.07 8.06 11.35
C GLY A 42 20.19 8.20 9.82
N GLN A 43 19.79 7.18 9.04
CA GLN A 43 19.74 7.27 7.57
C GLN A 43 18.36 7.72 7.07
N VAL A 44 17.31 7.42 7.82
CA VAL A 44 15.93 7.80 7.48
C VAL A 44 15.51 8.97 8.39
N PRO A 45 15.24 10.16 7.85
CA PRO A 45 14.69 11.27 8.63
C PRO A 45 13.38 10.84 9.30
N ALA A 46 13.10 11.35 10.50
CA ALA A 46 11.82 11.09 11.16
C ALA A 46 10.67 11.50 10.24
N VAL A 47 9.78 10.55 9.92
CA VAL A 47 8.62 10.82 9.07
C VAL A 47 7.66 11.71 9.85
N THR A 48 7.38 12.89 9.30
CA THR A 48 6.45 13.83 9.91
C THR A 48 5.00 13.48 9.55
N LEU A 49 4.04 13.93 10.36
CA LEU A 49 2.62 13.71 10.07
C LEU A 49 2.20 14.28 8.70
N PRO A 50 2.56 15.53 8.30
CA PRO A 50 2.20 16.04 6.98
C PRO A 50 2.81 15.23 5.84
N GLN A 51 4.07 14.81 5.97
CA GLN A 51 4.75 13.99 4.98
C GLN A 51 4.03 12.65 4.79
N PHE A 52 3.65 11.99 5.89
CA PHE A 52 2.89 10.75 5.85
C PHE A 52 1.52 10.94 5.18
N LEU A 53 0.77 11.97 5.55
CA LEU A 53 -0.58 12.22 5.00
C LEU A 53 -0.55 12.54 3.51
N ILE A 54 0.47 13.28 3.02
CA ILE A 54 0.64 13.53 1.58
C ILE A 54 0.89 12.21 0.83
N ALA A 55 1.83 11.40 1.31
CA ALA A 55 2.15 10.12 0.69
C ALA A 55 0.96 9.15 0.73
N LEU A 56 0.22 9.11 1.84
CA LEU A 56 -1.00 8.34 2.00
C LEU A 56 -2.09 8.81 1.01
N GLY A 57 -2.23 10.12 0.83
CA GLY A 57 -3.15 10.70 -0.17
C GLY A 57 -2.81 10.24 -1.58
N VAL A 58 -1.53 10.30 -1.97
CA VAL A 58 -1.05 9.79 -3.27
C VAL A 58 -1.34 8.30 -3.43
N ALA A 59 -1.00 7.50 -2.41
CA ALA A 59 -1.26 6.05 -2.40
C ALA A 59 -2.76 5.73 -2.49
N THR A 60 -3.63 6.58 -1.95
CA THR A 60 -5.09 6.44 -2.04
C THR A 60 -5.60 6.78 -3.44
N VAL A 61 -5.16 7.90 -4.03
CA VAL A 61 -5.69 8.42 -5.31
C VAL A 61 -5.18 7.65 -6.52
N LEU A 62 -3.91 7.25 -6.53
CA LEU A 62 -3.27 6.63 -7.70
C LEU A 62 -4.01 5.37 -8.19
N PRO A 63 -4.48 4.45 -7.34
CA PRO A 63 -5.25 3.29 -7.77
C PRO A 63 -6.60 3.63 -8.40
N TYR A 64 -7.26 4.72 -7.99
CA TYR A 64 -8.45 5.22 -8.68
C TYR A 64 -8.10 5.74 -10.06
N VAL A 65 -6.99 6.46 -10.22
CA VAL A 65 -6.51 6.92 -11.53
C VAL A 65 -6.28 5.73 -12.45
N VAL A 66 -5.62 4.68 -11.98
CA VAL A 66 -5.41 3.44 -12.75
C VAL A 66 -6.75 2.79 -13.12
N ALA A 67 -7.68 2.66 -12.17
CA ALA A 67 -8.99 2.06 -12.40
C ALA A 67 -9.86 2.88 -13.38
N LEU A 68 -9.80 4.21 -13.33
CA LEU A 68 -10.51 5.09 -14.25
C LEU A 68 -9.88 5.08 -15.64
N ALA A 69 -8.55 5.09 -15.73
CA ALA A 69 -7.79 4.99 -16.98
C ALA A 69 -8.05 3.66 -17.72
N CYS A 70 -8.49 2.62 -17.01
CA CYS A 70 -8.98 1.40 -17.66
C CYS A 70 -10.16 1.68 -18.60
N GLY A 71 -11.04 2.64 -18.29
CA GLY A 71 -12.17 3.02 -19.15
C GLY A 71 -13.05 1.84 -19.58
N ARG A 72 -13.04 1.53 -20.88
CA ARG A 72 -13.65 0.30 -21.48
C ARG A 72 -12.66 -0.83 -21.71
N GLU A 73 -11.36 -0.58 -21.50
CA GLU A 73 -10.23 -1.48 -21.77
C GLU A 73 -9.90 -2.45 -20.61
N TRP A 74 -10.89 -2.88 -19.83
CA TRP A 74 -10.71 -3.78 -18.68
C TRP A 74 -10.12 -5.15 -19.03
N GLU A 75 -10.07 -5.49 -20.31
CA GLU A 75 -9.44 -6.70 -20.82
C GLU A 75 -7.96 -6.52 -21.20
N ARG A 76 -7.46 -5.28 -21.29
CA ARG A 76 -6.03 -5.06 -21.56
C ARG A 76 -5.18 -5.50 -20.37
N ARG A 77 -4.28 -6.42 -20.66
CA ARG A 77 -3.40 -7.08 -19.68
C ARG A 77 -2.63 -6.12 -18.78
N ARG A 78 -2.18 -4.96 -19.30
CA ARG A 78 -1.42 -3.96 -18.54
C ARG A 78 -2.20 -3.38 -17.35
N TRP A 79 -3.47 -3.04 -17.55
CA TRP A 79 -4.27 -2.36 -16.53
C TRP A 79 -4.69 -3.32 -15.42
N VAL A 80 -5.08 -4.53 -15.83
CA VAL A 80 -5.34 -5.63 -14.91
C VAL A 80 -4.08 -5.95 -14.10
N PHE A 81 -2.92 -6.03 -14.75
CA PHE A 81 -1.66 -6.26 -14.07
C PHE A 81 -1.36 -5.19 -13.01
N LEU A 82 -1.52 -3.90 -13.33
CA LEU A 82 -1.28 -2.82 -12.38
C LEU A 82 -2.17 -2.91 -11.14
N LEU A 83 -3.47 -3.14 -11.30
CA LEU A 83 -4.39 -3.27 -10.16
C LEU A 83 -4.12 -4.54 -9.33
N VAL A 84 -3.78 -5.65 -9.97
CA VAL A 84 -3.41 -6.88 -9.26
C VAL A 84 -2.06 -6.73 -8.57
N ALA A 85 -1.10 -6.01 -9.16
CA ALA A 85 0.19 -5.68 -8.53
C ALA A 85 0.00 -4.79 -7.31
N LEU A 86 -0.89 -3.78 -7.37
CA LEU A 86 -1.26 -2.98 -6.20
C LEU A 86 -1.87 -3.84 -5.09
N GLN A 87 -2.71 -4.83 -5.43
CA GLN A 87 -3.20 -5.78 -4.42
C GLN A 87 -2.09 -6.68 -3.86
N ALA A 88 -1.13 -7.09 -4.69
CA ALA A 88 0.04 -7.83 -4.21
C ALA A 88 0.89 -6.99 -3.25
N THR A 89 1.05 -5.70 -3.51
CA THR A 89 1.65 -4.73 -2.58
C THR A 89 0.90 -4.71 -1.26
N MET A 90 -0.44 -4.71 -1.28
CA MET A 90 -1.24 -4.78 -0.06
C MET A 90 -1.06 -6.09 0.70
N ALA A 91 -0.82 -7.21 0.02
CA ALA A 91 -0.48 -8.46 0.69
C ALA A 91 0.87 -8.37 1.43
N LEU A 92 1.88 -7.70 0.85
CA LEU A 92 3.12 -7.39 1.55
C LEU A 92 2.90 -6.41 2.70
N ASN A 93 2.02 -5.42 2.51
CA ASN A 93 1.70 -4.41 3.52
C ASN A 93 1.10 -5.03 4.80
N VAL A 94 0.32 -6.10 4.67
CA VAL A 94 -0.15 -6.87 5.84
C VAL A 94 1.02 -7.36 6.69
N LEU A 95 2.08 -7.87 6.07
CA LEU A 95 3.26 -8.35 6.80
C LEU A 95 3.99 -7.19 7.50
N SER A 96 4.07 -6.04 6.84
CA SER A 96 4.61 -4.80 7.41
C SER A 96 3.85 -4.38 8.67
N HIS A 97 2.51 -4.34 8.65
CA HIS A 97 1.72 -3.99 9.83
C HIS A 97 1.83 -5.01 10.96
N VAL A 98 1.86 -6.30 10.64
CA VAL A 98 2.08 -7.34 11.66
C VAL A 98 3.47 -7.17 12.29
N GLY A 99 4.50 -6.93 11.48
CA GLY A 99 5.86 -6.65 11.97
C GLY A 99 5.89 -5.41 12.88
N SER A 100 5.28 -4.31 12.44
CA SER A 100 5.18 -3.09 13.24
C SER A 100 4.39 -3.30 14.54
N ALA A 101 3.30 -4.06 14.51
CA ALA A 101 2.53 -4.39 15.70
C ALA A 101 3.36 -5.17 16.74
N VAL A 102 4.15 -6.16 16.29
CA VAL A 102 5.07 -6.89 17.17
C VAL A 102 6.15 -5.96 17.74
N MET A 103 6.74 -5.09 16.90
CA MET A 103 7.78 -4.15 17.33
C MET A 103 7.27 -3.10 18.33
N LEU A 104 6.04 -2.63 18.15
CA LEU A 104 5.38 -1.67 19.04
C LEU A 104 4.76 -2.35 20.29
N GLY A 105 4.80 -3.68 20.37
CA GLY A 105 4.19 -4.45 21.46
C GLY A 105 2.66 -4.32 21.52
N GLY A 106 2.00 -4.02 20.39
CA GLY A 106 0.58 -3.71 20.38
C GLY A 106 0.03 -3.33 19.01
N TYR A 107 -0.93 -2.40 18.99
CA TYR A 107 -1.62 -1.99 17.77
C TYR A 107 -0.75 -1.09 16.89
N SER A 108 -0.74 -1.38 15.59
CA SER A 108 -0.21 -0.50 14.54
C SER A 108 -1.38 0.06 13.71
N PRO A 109 -1.43 1.38 13.42
CA PRO A 109 -2.42 1.96 12.52
C PRO A 109 -2.50 1.17 11.21
N GLY A 110 -3.70 0.77 10.80
CA GLY A 110 -3.91 -0.06 9.59
C GLY A 110 -3.93 -1.57 9.85
N LEU A 111 -3.53 -2.05 11.04
CA LEU A 111 -3.46 -3.49 11.35
C LEU A 111 -4.82 -4.18 11.26
N VAL A 112 -5.89 -3.53 11.73
CA VAL A 112 -7.23 -4.16 11.78
C VAL A 112 -7.74 -4.40 10.37
N THR A 113 -7.73 -3.37 9.51
CA THR A 113 -8.14 -3.51 8.12
C THR A 113 -7.15 -4.34 7.30
N ALA A 114 -5.85 -4.33 7.64
CA ALA A 114 -4.87 -5.22 7.02
C ALA A 114 -5.27 -6.70 7.19
N LEU A 115 -5.56 -7.12 8.42
CA LEU A 115 -5.91 -8.51 8.72
C LEU A 115 -7.35 -8.88 8.33
N ALA A 116 -8.32 -8.02 8.64
CA ALA A 116 -9.73 -8.33 8.46
C ALA A 116 -10.23 -8.14 7.02
N ILE A 117 -9.59 -7.26 6.24
CA ILE A 117 -10.07 -6.87 4.91
C ILE A 117 -9.03 -7.18 3.83
N ASN A 118 -7.82 -6.61 3.94
CA ASN A 118 -6.83 -6.71 2.87
C ASN A 118 -6.27 -8.12 2.72
N LEU A 119 -5.97 -8.81 3.82
CA LEU A 119 -5.48 -10.19 3.78
C LEU A 119 -6.45 -11.14 3.08
N PRO A 120 -7.73 -11.28 3.50
CA PRO A 120 -8.66 -12.19 2.82
C PRO A 120 -8.90 -11.78 1.37
N PHE A 121 -8.99 -10.47 1.08
CA PHE A 121 -9.19 -10.00 -0.28
C PHE A 121 -7.97 -10.23 -1.18
N SER A 122 -6.74 -10.03 -0.67
CA SER A 122 -5.49 -10.36 -1.36
C SER A 122 -5.44 -11.84 -1.70
N VAL A 123 -5.72 -12.73 -0.75
CA VAL A 123 -5.76 -14.18 -0.99
C VAL A 123 -6.77 -14.52 -2.09
N TYR A 124 -7.98 -13.95 -2.01
CA TYR A 124 -9.01 -14.15 -3.02
C TYR A 124 -8.59 -13.65 -4.41
N LEU A 125 -8.16 -12.39 -4.53
CA LEU A 125 -7.89 -11.75 -5.82
C LEU A 125 -6.65 -12.35 -6.49
N LEU A 126 -5.58 -12.60 -5.74
CA LEU A 126 -4.33 -13.13 -6.28
C LEU A 126 -4.51 -14.58 -6.75
N ARG A 127 -5.18 -15.44 -5.96
CA ARG A 127 -5.51 -16.81 -6.39
C ARG A 127 -6.35 -16.80 -7.65
N ARG A 128 -7.35 -15.91 -7.71
CA ARG A 128 -8.20 -15.76 -8.88
C ARG A 128 -7.42 -15.28 -10.11
N ALA A 129 -6.55 -14.28 -9.96
CA ALA A 129 -5.76 -13.73 -11.04
C ALA A 129 -4.81 -14.77 -11.65
N ILE A 130 -4.22 -15.65 -10.82
CA ILE A 130 -3.38 -16.76 -11.29
C ILE A 130 -4.23 -17.84 -11.97
N ARG A 131 -5.31 -18.30 -11.32
CA ARG A 131 -6.19 -19.36 -11.85
C ARG A 131 -6.82 -18.97 -13.19
N GLU A 132 -7.26 -17.72 -13.33
CA GLU A 132 -7.91 -17.18 -14.53
C GLU A 132 -6.90 -16.52 -15.50
N GLN A 133 -5.59 -16.69 -15.28
CA GLN A 133 -4.52 -16.25 -16.18
C GLN A 133 -4.55 -14.74 -16.51
N TRP A 134 -4.99 -13.92 -15.56
CA TRP A 134 -5.00 -12.45 -15.70
C TRP A 134 -3.59 -11.87 -15.75
N VAL A 135 -2.62 -12.57 -15.17
CA VAL A 135 -1.21 -12.20 -15.06
C VAL A 135 -0.33 -13.31 -15.63
N ALA A 136 0.89 -12.96 -16.05
CA ALA A 136 1.82 -13.93 -16.62
C ALA A 136 2.39 -14.90 -15.58
N SER A 137 2.68 -14.41 -14.37
CA SER A 137 3.31 -15.20 -13.31
C SER A 137 3.06 -14.54 -11.95
N GLY A 138 2.98 -15.34 -10.89
CA GLY A 138 2.98 -14.84 -9.52
C GLY A 138 4.30 -14.13 -9.16
N TRP A 139 5.41 -14.52 -9.78
CA TRP A 139 6.73 -13.91 -9.54
C TRP A 139 6.80 -12.46 -10.01
N SER A 140 6.16 -12.12 -11.14
CA SER A 140 6.12 -10.74 -11.62
C SER A 140 5.28 -9.84 -10.71
N LEU A 141 4.23 -10.40 -10.09
CA LEU A 141 3.46 -9.69 -9.07
C LEU A 141 4.27 -9.47 -7.79
N LEU A 142 5.01 -10.49 -7.32
CA LEU A 142 5.87 -10.35 -6.16
C LEU A 142 6.97 -9.29 -6.40
N ALA A 143 7.63 -9.34 -7.56
CA ALA A 143 8.63 -8.35 -7.91
C ALA A 143 8.04 -6.92 -7.96
N ALA A 144 6.88 -6.76 -8.59
CA ALA A 144 6.18 -5.47 -8.60
C ALA A 144 5.81 -5.01 -7.18
N ALA A 145 5.31 -5.91 -6.35
CA ALA A 145 4.92 -5.61 -4.98
C ALA A 145 6.12 -5.13 -4.13
N VAL A 146 7.27 -5.80 -4.24
CA VAL A 146 8.51 -5.40 -3.54
C VAL A 146 8.98 -4.03 -4.01
N VAL A 147 8.97 -3.78 -5.32
CA VAL A 147 9.38 -2.48 -5.89
C VAL A 147 8.44 -1.36 -5.46
N ILE A 148 7.13 -1.60 -5.46
CA ILE A 148 6.13 -0.60 -5.07
C ILE A 148 6.21 -0.33 -3.57
N HIS A 149 6.25 -1.37 -2.73
CA HIS A 149 6.25 -1.24 -1.28
C HIS A 149 7.57 -0.65 -0.74
N GLY A 150 8.72 -0.98 -1.36
CA GLY A 150 10.02 -0.48 -0.94
C GLY A 150 10.40 0.81 -1.67
N PRO A 151 11.15 0.71 -2.79
CA PRO A 151 11.69 1.87 -3.51
C PRO A 151 10.68 2.98 -3.84
N VAL A 152 9.51 2.63 -4.38
CA VAL A 152 8.53 3.64 -4.81
C VAL A 152 7.95 4.37 -3.60
N LEU A 153 7.56 3.64 -2.55
CA LEU A 153 7.06 4.25 -1.32
C LEU A 153 8.10 5.18 -0.68
N LEU A 154 9.36 4.76 -0.60
CA LEU A 154 10.45 5.60 -0.10
C LEU A 154 10.63 6.86 -0.95
N GLY A 155 10.56 6.73 -2.28
CA GLY A 155 10.61 7.88 -3.20
C GLY A 155 9.45 8.85 -2.98
N VAL A 156 8.23 8.35 -2.84
CA VAL A 156 7.04 9.18 -2.55
C VAL A 156 7.18 9.89 -1.20
N MET A 157 7.67 9.20 -0.17
CA MET A 157 7.92 9.79 1.14
C MET A 157 8.99 10.88 1.06
N ALA A 158 10.09 10.66 0.34
CA ALA A 158 11.14 11.66 0.16
C ALA A 158 10.60 12.91 -0.56
N LEU A 159 9.82 12.73 -1.64
CA LEU A 159 9.16 13.81 -2.36
C LEU A 159 8.18 14.58 -1.48
N ALA A 160 7.36 13.87 -0.69
CA ALA A 160 6.43 14.49 0.25
C ALA A 160 7.17 15.34 1.30
N GLY A 161 8.36 14.88 1.74
CA GLY A 161 9.21 15.63 2.67
C GLY A 161 9.79 16.92 2.07
N LEU A 162 10.08 16.93 0.77
CA LEU A 162 10.48 18.15 0.05
C LEU A 162 9.33 19.13 -0.04
N VAL A 163 8.13 18.66 -0.41
CA VAL A 163 6.93 19.50 -0.53
C VAL A 163 6.54 20.10 0.82
N SER A 164 6.60 19.32 1.91
CA SER A 164 6.22 19.81 3.23
C SER A 164 7.13 20.93 3.76
N ARG A 165 8.39 20.98 3.31
CA ARG A 165 9.35 22.03 3.71
C ARG A 165 9.15 23.35 2.98
N ILE A 166 8.53 23.33 1.80
CA ILE A 166 8.28 24.54 0.99
C ILE A 166 7.05 25.30 1.54
N GLY A 167 6.13 24.60 2.20
CA GLY A 167 4.91 25.18 2.76
C GLY A 167 4.98 25.60 4.24
N SER A 168 6.15 25.48 4.89
CA SER A 168 6.42 25.87 6.29
C SER A 168 7.30 27.10 6.33
#